data_AF-A0A938ACY0-F1
#
_entry.id   AF-A0A938ACY0-F1
#
_cell.length_a   1.000
_cell.length_b   1.000
_cell.length_c   1.000
_cell.angle_alpha   90.00
_cell.angle_beta   90.00
_cell.angle_gamma   90.00
#
_symmetry.space_group_name_H-M   'P 1'
#
loop_
_entity.id
_entity.type
_entity.pdbx_description
1 polymer ?
#
loop_
_entity_poly.entity_id
_entity_poly.type
_entity_poly.pdbx_seq_one_letter_code
_entity_poly.pdbx_strand_id
1 'polypeptide(L)'
;MSDDSQSSGSSSGSDSGSDDGSSFNPGFGDGSESVSDSFTETSHTSWFERMKQAIVGVVAGLVMVAGSIGLLFWNEGRAVTTSRSLSEGAAAVVSAQPARVDPAHEGKLVHVAGDLKLAGPVADPEFGVSATVIKLVRKVEMYQWKEESRQEKRTNVGGSQETVTTYTYVREWSEKRNDSSRFKQPGGHGNPEMRYQSRANVAPSASLGAFQLTAETLGQVSGGERLPVDQARLQQLRQRLGNNVHLRDGTIYVGVDPDSPRIGDLRISFEQVTAEQLTVIARQAGSGFGRYQTKAGDQLLIVAKGVVPAAQLFSQAQAANSTLTWILRGVGAVLMFVGFGLFFRPLGVLGDVLPILGDVIRMGTGVIAFVLTLLLATTTIAIAWVYHRPLVGIAVLVVGVGGTIGMIMLAKKRRAARMAGAPVPARAAARPVGPVS
;
A
#
# COMPACT_ATOMS: atom_id res chain seq x y z
N MET A 1 19.50 26.70 -85.62
CA MET A 1 18.06 26.80 -85.33
C MET A 1 17.94 27.13 -83.85
N SER A 2 18.33 28.36 -83.51
CA SER A 2 17.45 29.56 -83.41
C SER A 2 16.86 29.58 -82.00
N ASP A 3 17.50 30.32 -81.09
CA ASP A 3 17.16 31.73 -80.72
C ASP A 3 15.91 31.72 -79.82
N ASP A 4 15.92 32.26 -78.60
CA ASP A 4 16.12 33.68 -78.25
C ASP A 4 16.20 33.82 -76.70
N SER A 5 17.22 34.50 -76.15
CA SER A 5 17.25 35.92 -75.68
C SER A 5 16.84 36.12 -74.20
N GLN A 6 17.82 36.37 -73.31
CA GLN A 6 18.24 37.67 -72.74
C GLN A 6 17.23 38.35 -71.77
N SER A 7 17.65 38.62 -70.53
CA SER A 7 17.78 39.99 -70.00
C SER A 7 18.12 39.99 -68.49
N SER A 8 19.25 40.61 -68.18
CA SER A 8 19.70 41.12 -66.88
C SER A 8 18.84 42.29 -66.37
N GLY A 9 18.73 42.44 -65.05
CA GLY A 9 18.15 43.64 -64.42
C GLY A 9 18.41 43.67 -62.91
N SER A 10 19.44 44.41 -62.50
CA SER A 10 19.81 44.76 -61.13
C SER A 10 18.96 45.91 -60.59
N SER A 11 18.48 45.85 -59.35
CA SER A 11 18.36 47.04 -58.50
C SER A 11 18.43 46.72 -57.01
N SER A 12 19.32 47.45 -56.35
CA SER A 12 19.56 47.61 -54.92
C SER A 12 18.34 48.08 -54.12
N GLY A 13 18.24 47.62 -52.87
CA GLY A 13 17.35 48.16 -51.84
C GLY A 13 17.69 47.57 -50.47
N SER A 14 18.46 48.34 -49.71
CA SER A 14 18.81 48.19 -48.29
C SER A 14 17.59 48.13 -47.36
N ASP A 15 17.66 47.42 -46.22
CA ASP A 15 17.90 48.01 -44.88
C ASP A 15 17.57 47.03 -43.73
N SER A 16 18.39 47.12 -42.66
CA SER A 16 18.19 46.72 -41.24
C SER A 16 17.83 45.25 -40.91
N GLY A 17 18.68 44.49 -40.20
CA GLY A 17 18.94 44.56 -38.76
C GLY A 17 17.90 43.68 -38.02
N SER A 18 18.20 42.65 -37.24
CA SER A 18 19.19 42.51 -36.15
C SER A 18 19.17 41.05 -35.63
N ASP A 19 20.37 40.53 -35.30
CA ASP A 19 20.79 39.78 -34.10
C ASP A 19 19.79 38.94 -33.28
N ASP A 20 20.14 37.87 -32.57
CA ASP A 20 21.29 36.95 -32.45
C ASP A 20 20.89 36.00 -31.29
N GLY A 21 21.57 34.87 -31.11
CA GLY A 21 21.58 34.20 -29.79
C GLY A 21 21.16 32.74 -29.71
N SER A 22 21.80 31.86 -30.49
CA SER A 22 21.92 30.44 -30.15
C SER A 22 23.17 30.22 -29.28
N SER A 23 23.02 30.22 -27.96
CA SER A 23 24.12 29.93 -27.04
C SER A 23 24.35 28.42 -26.89
N PHE A 24 25.36 27.92 -27.62
CA PHE A 24 26.00 26.63 -27.39
C PHE A 24 27.15 26.85 -26.39
N ASN A 25 27.17 26.12 -25.27
CA ASN A 25 28.24 26.19 -24.27
C ASN A 25 28.83 24.79 -24.03
N PRO A 26 30.07 24.50 -24.46
CA PRO A 26 30.76 23.26 -24.08
C PRO A 26 31.66 23.54 -22.87
N GLY A 27 31.12 23.34 -21.68
CA GLY A 27 31.89 23.36 -20.44
C GLY A 27 32.46 21.97 -20.14
N PHE A 28 33.79 21.85 -20.17
CA PHE A 28 34.51 20.72 -19.60
C PHE A 28 34.41 20.79 -18.07
N GLY A 29 33.95 19.70 -17.45
CA GLY A 29 33.91 19.52 -16.00
C GLY A 29 33.92 18.04 -15.65
N ASP A 30 35.02 17.62 -15.01
CA ASP A 30 35.22 16.33 -14.35
C ASP A 30 34.27 16.21 -13.13
N GLY A 31 33.55 15.09 -13.04
CA GLY A 31 32.67 14.78 -11.93
C GLY A 31 31.54 13.86 -12.37
N SER A 32 31.35 12.75 -11.66
CA SER A 32 30.32 11.74 -11.90
C SER A 32 28.90 12.31 -11.77
N GLU A 33 28.39 12.97 -12.80
CA GLU A 33 27.00 13.40 -12.88
C GLU A 33 26.15 12.29 -13.48
N SER A 34 25.12 11.86 -12.74
CA SER A 34 24.04 11.07 -13.29
C SER A 34 23.33 11.91 -14.35
N VAL A 35 23.70 11.76 -15.62
CA VAL A 35 22.99 12.38 -16.75
C VAL A 35 21.55 11.88 -16.70
N SER A 36 20.64 12.72 -16.21
CA SER A 36 19.20 12.53 -16.26
C SER A 36 18.71 13.17 -17.56
N ASP A 37 18.37 12.33 -18.54
CA ASP A 37 17.67 12.81 -19.74
C ASP A 37 16.24 13.22 -19.33
N SER A 38 15.75 14.34 -19.85
CA SER A 38 14.41 14.83 -19.53
C SER A 38 13.69 15.35 -20.76
N PHE A 39 12.41 15.01 -20.86
CA PHE A 39 11.54 15.42 -21.95
C PHE A 39 10.30 16.09 -21.38
N THR A 40 9.97 17.28 -21.90
CA THR A 40 8.79 18.03 -21.46
C THR A 40 7.73 18.06 -22.55
N GLU A 41 6.51 17.70 -22.20
CA GLU A 41 5.33 17.82 -23.04
C GLU A 41 4.33 18.78 -22.41
N THR A 42 3.97 19.82 -23.14
CA THR A 42 2.93 20.77 -22.74
C THR A 42 1.63 20.45 -23.46
N SER A 43 0.57 20.21 -22.70
CA SER A 43 -0.77 20.00 -23.22
C SER A 43 -1.70 21.12 -22.77
N HIS A 44 -2.52 21.61 -23.70
CA HIS A 44 -3.55 22.60 -23.44
C HIS A 44 -4.91 21.92 -23.39
N THR A 45 -5.64 22.11 -22.29
CA THR A 45 -7.02 21.65 -22.16
C THR A 45 -7.95 22.84 -22.06
N SER A 46 -8.96 22.88 -22.93
CA SER A 46 -9.97 23.93 -22.90
C SER A 46 -10.84 23.81 -21.64
N TRP A 47 -11.44 24.93 -21.21
CA TRP A 47 -12.34 24.91 -20.06
C TRP A 47 -13.52 23.92 -20.24
N PHE A 48 -14.09 23.84 -21.44
CA PHE A 48 -15.18 22.92 -21.76
C PHE A 48 -14.76 21.45 -21.67
N GLU A 49 -13.57 21.11 -22.15
CA GLU A 49 -13.01 19.75 -22.00
C GLU A 49 -12.75 19.40 -20.53
N ARG A 50 -12.23 20.34 -19.74
CA ARG A 50 -12.06 20.15 -18.27
C ARG A 50 -13.41 19.90 -17.60
N MET A 51 -14.46 20.60 -18.02
CA MET A 51 -15.82 20.40 -17.52
C MET A 51 -16.35 19.01 -17.89
N LYS A 52 -16.21 18.60 -19.16
CA LYS A 52 -16.60 17.25 -19.61
C LYS A 52 -15.85 16.15 -18.83
N GLN A 53 -14.54 16.29 -18.64
CA GLN A 53 -13.74 15.36 -17.83
C GLN A 53 -14.20 15.34 -16.37
N ALA A 54 -14.54 16.49 -15.80
CA ALA A 54 -15.06 16.56 -14.43
C ALA A 54 -16.40 15.83 -14.30
N ILE A 55 -17.30 15.94 -15.29
CA ILE A 55 -18.58 15.21 -15.32
C ILE A 55 -18.35 13.70 -15.39
N VAL A 56 -17.43 13.23 -16.23
CA VAL A 56 -17.03 11.79 -16.23
C VAL A 56 -16.46 11.38 -14.87
N GLY A 57 -15.68 12.27 -14.24
CA GLY A 57 -15.17 12.11 -12.89
C GLY A 57 -16.25 11.89 -11.82
N VAL A 58 -17.46 12.43 -12.00
CA VAL A 58 -18.59 12.21 -11.09
C VAL A 58 -18.97 10.73 -11.03
N VAL A 59 -19.11 10.09 -12.19
CA VAL A 59 -19.47 8.66 -12.27
C VAL A 59 -18.37 7.81 -11.64
N ALA A 60 -17.11 8.09 -11.96
CA ALA A 60 -15.97 7.41 -11.36
C ALA A 60 -15.93 7.60 -9.83
N GLY A 61 -16.23 8.81 -9.35
CA GLY A 61 -16.30 9.15 -7.93
C GLY A 61 -17.40 8.36 -7.19
N LEU A 62 -18.60 8.25 -7.78
CA LEU A 62 -19.70 7.46 -7.21
C LEU A 62 -19.37 5.97 -7.14
N VAL A 63 -18.77 5.41 -8.19
CA VAL A 63 -18.31 4.02 -8.20
C VAL A 63 -17.25 3.80 -7.11
N MET A 64 -16.33 4.74 -6.95
CA MET A 64 -15.29 4.69 -5.92
C MET A 64 -15.88 4.74 -4.50
N VAL A 65 -16.88 5.60 -4.25
CA VAL A 65 -17.61 5.64 -2.97
C VAL A 65 -18.31 4.30 -2.71
N ALA A 66 -19.02 3.74 -3.69
CA ALA A 66 -19.68 2.44 -3.55
C ALA A 66 -18.67 1.31 -3.28
N GLY A 67 -17.55 1.29 -4.01
CA GLY A 67 -16.46 0.35 -3.79
C GLY A 67 -15.85 0.48 -2.40
N SER A 68 -15.68 1.71 -1.90
CA SER A 68 -15.22 1.94 -0.53
C SER A 68 -16.21 1.43 0.52
N ILE A 69 -17.52 1.57 0.31
CA ILE A 69 -18.53 1.01 1.23
C ILE A 69 -18.39 -0.52 1.28
N GLY A 70 -18.27 -1.16 0.12
CA GLY A 70 -18.04 -2.61 0.02
C GLY A 70 -16.77 -3.05 0.72
N LEU A 71 -15.65 -2.33 0.51
CA LEU A 71 -14.38 -2.59 1.18
C LEU A 71 -14.50 -2.49 2.71
N LEU A 72 -15.10 -1.41 3.22
CA LEU A 72 -15.27 -1.20 4.66
C LEU A 72 -16.17 -2.28 5.29
N PHE A 73 -17.28 -2.63 4.63
CA PHE A 73 -18.19 -3.67 5.12
C PHE A 73 -17.54 -5.05 5.13
N TRP A 74 -16.89 -5.44 4.04
CA TRP A 74 -16.14 -6.69 3.95
C TRP A 74 -15.00 -6.75 4.99
N ASN A 75 -14.30 -5.62 5.21
CA ASN A 75 -13.25 -5.49 6.21
C ASN A 75 -13.76 -5.81 7.63
N GLU A 76 -14.94 -5.30 8.02
CA GLU A 76 -15.54 -5.66 9.31
C GLU A 76 -15.87 -7.14 9.38
N GLY A 77 -16.50 -7.70 8.34
CA GLY A 77 -16.83 -9.12 8.29
C GLY A 77 -15.60 -10.01 8.49
N ARG A 78 -14.54 -9.77 7.72
CA ARG A 78 -13.27 -10.48 7.85
C ARG A 78 -12.64 -10.28 9.23
N ALA A 79 -12.62 -9.05 9.76
CA ALA A 79 -12.09 -8.77 11.09
C ALA A 79 -12.78 -9.58 12.20
N VAL A 80 -14.11 -9.69 12.11
CA VAL A 80 -14.92 -10.45 13.07
C VAL A 80 -14.71 -11.94 12.90
N THR A 81 -14.71 -12.46 11.68
CA THR A 81 -14.43 -13.87 11.39
C THR A 81 -13.07 -14.27 11.94
N THR A 82 -12.00 -13.56 11.58
CA THR A 82 -10.65 -13.84 12.07
C THR A 82 -10.55 -13.74 13.59
N SER A 83 -11.16 -12.73 14.21
CA SER A 83 -11.15 -12.60 15.66
C SER A 83 -11.85 -13.77 16.36
N ARG A 84 -13.00 -14.24 15.83
CA ARG A 84 -13.71 -15.41 16.36
C ARG A 84 -12.94 -16.70 16.14
N SER A 85 -12.37 -16.90 14.95
CA SER A 85 -11.54 -18.07 14.62
C SER A 85 -10.32 -18.16 15.53
N LEU A 86 -9.65 -17.04 15.81
CA LEU A 86 -8.52 -17.00 16.74
C LEU A 86 -8.95 -17.26 18.18
N SER A 87 -10.09 -16.73 18.63
CA SER A 87 -10.62 -17.02 19.98
C SER A 87 -11.06 -18.48 20.14
N GLU A 88 -11.68 -19.06 19.11
CA GLU A 88 -12.02 -20.48 19.03
C GLU A 88 -10.74 -21.33 19.11
N GLY A 89 -9.73 -21.00 18.31
CA GLY A 89 -8.44 -21.67 18.33
C GLY A 89 -7.75 -21.57 19.69
N ALA A 90 -7.74 -20.38 20.31
CA ALA A 90 -7.14 -20.19 21.63
C ALA A 90 -7.83 -20.99 22.73
N ALA A 91 -9.14 -21.23 22.62
CA ALA A 91 -9.89 -22.07 23.57
C ALA A 91 -9.74 -23.58 23.28
N ALA A 92 -9.51 -23.97 22.02
CA ALA A 92 -9.44 -25.36 21.59
C ALA A 92 -8.01 -25.94 21.57
N VAL A 93 -6.98 -25.09 21.55
CA VAL A 93 -5.58 -25.51 21.43
C VAL A 93 -5.15 -26.37 22.62
N VAL A 94 -4.47 -27.48 22.34
CA VAL A 94 -3.85 -28.33 23.35
C VAL A 94 -2.33 -28.35 23.16
N SER A 95 -1.56 -28.21 24.23
CA SER A 95 -0.10 -28.33 24.16
C SER A 95 0.30 -29.79 23.97
N ALA A 96 1.14 -30.07 22.98
CA ALA A 96 1.65 -31.39 22.67
C ALA A 96 3.18 -31.40 22.75
N GLN A 97 3.75 -32.47 23.31
CA GLN A 97 5.19 -32.62 23.43
C GLN A 97 5.81 -32.96 22.07
N PRO A 98 6.90 -32.31 21.65
CA PRO A 98 7.51 -32.58 20.35
C PRO A 98 8.07 -34.00 20.23
N ALA A 99 8.46 -34.65 21.34
CA ALA A 99 9.15 -35.94 21.32
C ALA A 99 8.26 -37.14 20.93
N ARG A 100 6.93 -37.00 20.96
CA ARG A 100 5.99 -38.08 20.62
C ARG A 100 4.76 -37.54 19.92
N VAL A 101 4.27 -38.29 18.92
CA VAL A 101 2.96 -38.05 18.32
C VAL A 101 1.93 -38.80 19.16
N ASP A 102 0.98 -38.08 19.75
CA ASP A 102 -0.08 -38.69 20.55
C ASP A 102 -1.32 -38.94 19.67
N PRO A 103 -1.74 -40.19 19.44
CA PRO A 103 -2.95 -40.48 18.67
C PRO A 103 -4.22 -39.83 19.24
N ALA A 104 -4.27 -39.52 20.54
CA ALA A 104 -5.40 -38.82 21.16
C ALA A 104 -5.53 -37.35 20.72
N HIS A 105 -4.51 -36.80 20.05
CA HIS A 105 -4.52 -35.46 19.49
C HIS A 105 -4.88 -35.41 18.00
N GLU A 106 -5.12 -36.56 17.36
CA GLU A 106 -5.47 -36.61 15.93
C GLU A 106 -6.69 -35.73 15.62
N GLY A 107 -6.55 -34.86 14.61
CA GLY A 107 -7.57 -33.90 14.21
C GLY A 107 -7.77 -32.71 15.16
N LYS A 108 -7.11 -32.66 16.33
CA LYS A 108 -7.16 -31.54 17.26
C LYS A 108 -6.18 -30.44 16.87
N LEU A 109 -6.47 -29.22 17.32
CA LEU A 109 -5.55 -28.09 17.23
C LEU A 109 -4.47 -28.25 18.29
N VAL A 110 -3.24 -28.52 17.87
CA VAL A 110 -2.10 -28.73 18.77
C VAL A 110 -1.15 -27.54 18.73
N HIS A 111 -0.53 -27.24 19.87
CA HIS A 111 0.64 -26.37 19.99
C HIS A 111 1.87 -27.23 20.27
N VAL A 112 2.84 -27.22 19.35
CA VAL A 112 4.09 -27.97 19.46
C VAL A 112 5.24 -27.00 19.32
N ALA A 113 6.19 -27.02 20.25
CA ALA A 113 7.41 -26.23 20.19
C ALA A 113 8.63 -27.12 20.45
N GLY A 114 9.72 -26.92 19.72
CA GLY A 114 10.94 -27.71 19.87
C GLY A 114 12.01 -27.40 18.84
N ASP A 115 13.06 -28.23 18.85
CA ASP A 115 14.19 -28.10 17.94
C ASP A 115 13.82 -28.51 16.52
N LEU A 116 14.23 -27.69 15.56
CA LEU A 116 14.05 -27.94 14.14
C LEU A 116 15.23 -28.73 13.59
N LYS A 117 14.95 -29.83 12.89
CA LYS A 117 15.95 -30.58 12.14
C LYS A 117 15.57 -30.62 10.66
N LEU A 118 16.34 -29.92 9.84
CA LEU A 118 16.16 -29.93 8.38
C LEU A 118 16.65 -31.25 7.80
N ALA A 119 15.90 -31.82 6.85
CA ALA A 119 16.25 -33.10 6.23
C ALA A 119 17.51 -33.01 5.33
N GLY A 120 17.84 -31.81 4.87
CA GLY A 120 19.01 -31.56 4.02
C GLY A 120 19.09 -30.09 3.59
N PRO A 121 20.07 -29.77 2.74
CA PRO A 121 20.26 -28.42 2.25
C PRO A 121 19.22 -28.03 1.20
N VAL A 122 18.93 -26.73 1.14
CA VAL A 122 18.16 -26.10 0.06
C VAL A 122 19.14 -25.49 -0.92
N ALA A 123 18.96 -25.80 -2.20
CA ALA A 123 19.86 -25.35 -3.26
C ALA A 123 19.18 -24.41 -4.26
N ASP A 124 19.95 -23.45 -4.76
CA ASP A 124 19.77 -22.76 -6.03
C ASP A 124 20.79 -23.34 -7.01
N PRO A 125 20.39 -24.27 -7.91
CA PRO A 125 21.32 -24.93 -8.81
C PRO A 125 21.89 -23.99 -9.88
N GLU A 126 21.17 -22.93 -10.24
CA GLU A 126 21.54 -21.98 -11.29
C GLU A 126 22.80 -21.19 -10.88
N PHE A 127 22.86 -20.75 -9.62
CA PHE A 127 24.03 -20.07 -9.05
C PHE A 127 24.91 -20.98 -8.18
N GLY A 128 24.54 -22.27 -8.09
CA GLY A 128 25.26 -23.25 -7.27
C GLY A 128 25.26 -22.93 -5.77
N VAL A 129 24.30 -22.11 -5.29
CA VAL A 129 24.17 -21.74 -3.88
C VAL A 129 23.42 -22.83 -3.14
N SER A 130 23.90 -23.24 -1.97
CA SER A 130 23.29 -24.29 -1.17
C SER A 130 23.55 -24.04 0.30
N ALA A 131 22.53 -24.19 1.13
CA ALA A 131 22.63 -23.99 2.58
C ALA A 131 21.57 -24.84 3.31
N THR A 132 21.89 -25.29 4.53
CA THR A 132 20.95 -26.00 5.40
C THR A 132 20.04 -24.99 6.10
N VAL A 133 18.99 -24.55 5.40
CA VAL A 133 18.11 -23.44 5.78
C VAL A 133 16.64 -23.80 5.55
N ILE A 134 15.71 -23.10 6.22
CA ILE A 134 14.26 -23.28 6.01
C ILE A 134 13.86 -22.82 4.61
N LYS A 135 14.39 -21.67 4.19
CA LYS A 135 14.11 -21.04 2.91
C LYS A 135 15.35 -20.34 2.41
N LEU A 136 15.70 -20.57 1.15
CA LEU A 136 16.75 -19.87 0.41
C LEU A 136 16.07 -18.95 -0.60
N VAL A 137 16.31 -17.64 -0.49
CA VAL A 137 15.70 -16.62 -1.34
C VAL A 137 16.78 -15.99 -2.20
N ARG A 138 16.66 -16.13 -3.51
CA ARG A 138 17.44 -15.40 -4.50
C ARG A 138 16.71 -14.10 -4.84
N LYS A 139 17.38 -12.97 -4.68
CA LYS A 139 16.92 -11.66 -5.17
C LYS A 139 17.76 -11.26 -6.37
N VAL A 140 17.09 -10.97 -7.49
CA VAL A 140 17.72 -10.51 -8.72
C VAL A 140 17.22 -9.11 -9.02
N GLU A 141 18.15 -8.20 -9.21
CA GLU A 141 17.87 -6.83 -9.67
C GLU A 141 18.62 -6.58 -10.97
N MET A 142 17.99 -5.86 -11.88
CA MET A 142 18.60 -5.41 -13.13
C MET A 142 18.81 -3.90 -13.09
N TYR A 143 20.00 -3.46 -13.48
CA TYR A 143 20.28 -2.05 -13.71
C TYR A 143 19.62 -1.64 -15.03
N GLN A 144 18.68 -0.72 -14.97
CA GLN A 144 17.78 -0.45 -16.07
C GLN A 144 17.25 0.99 -16.00
N TRP A 145 16.65 1.45 -17.10
CA TRP A 145 15.97 2.73 -17.14
C TRP A 145 14.64 2.66 -16.39
N LYS A 146 14.28 3.77 -15.77
CA LYS A 146 12.97 4.06 -15.22
C LYS A 146 12.55 5.45 -15.68
N GLU A 147 11.33 5.52 -16.18
CA GLU A 147 10.66 6.79 -16.43
C GLU A 147 9.96 7.26 -15.16
N GLU A 148 10.28 8.47 -14.74
CA GLU A 148 9.55 9.21 -13.72
C GLU A 148 8.81 10.36 -14.39
N SER A 149 7.60 10.65 -13.95
CA SER A 149 6.83 11.76 -14.50
C SER A 149 6.40 12.73 -13.42
N ARG A 150 6.55 14.02 -13.70
CA ARG A 150 6.07 15.12 -12.88
C ARG A 150 5.08 15.94 -13.69
N GLN A 151 3.91 16.19 -13.12
CA GLN A 151 2.88 17.02 -13.74
C GLN A 151 2.73 18.32 -12.99
N GLU A 152 2.82 19.43 -13.71
CA GLU A 152 2.50 20.76 -13.22
C GLU A 152 1.29 21.28 -13.98
N LYS A 153 0.32 21.82 -13.24
CA LYS A 153 -0.94 22.31 -13.81
C LYS A 153 -1.11 23.76 -13.45
N ARG A 154 -1.29 24.59 -14.48
CA ARG A 154 -1.59 26.01 -14.34
C ARG A 154 -2.94 26.31 -14.95
N THR A 155 -3.81 26.97 -14.17
CA THR A 155 -5.10 27.45 -14.65
C THR A 155 -4.96 28.90 -15.10
N ASN A 156 -5.38 29.19 -16.33
CA ASN A 156 -5.29 30.53 -16.93
C ASN A 156 -6.61 31.30 -16.77
N VAL A 157 -6.56 32.62 -16.99
CA VAL A 157 -7.76 33.46 -17.04
C VAL A 157 -8.68 32.95 -18.15
N GLY A 158 -9.96 32.77 -17.85
CA GLY A 158 -10.92 32.10 -18.75
C GLY A 158 -11.02 30.58 -18.54
N GLY A 159 -10.32 30.02 -17.54
CA GLY A 159 -10.53 28.66 -17.05
C GLY A 159 -9.91 27.55 -17.90
N SER A 160 -9.11 27.87 -18.92
CA SER A 160 -8.26 26.88 -19.61
C SER A 160 -7.14 26.40 -18.68
N GLN A 161 -6.60 25.20 -18.95
CA GLN A 161 -5.52 24.62 -18.17
C GLN A 161 -4.37 24.22 -19.07
N GLU A 162 -3.17 24.64 -18.67
CA GLU A 162 -1.91 24.17 -19.22
C GLU A 162 -1.37 23.08 -18.28
N THR A 163 -1.13 21.90 -18.84
CA THR A 163 -0.50 20.78 -18.13
C THR A 163 0.87 20.55 -18.72
N VAL A 164 1.90 20.81 -17.94
CA VAL A 164 3.28 20.52 -18.30
C VAL A 164 3.65 19.19 -17.65
N THR A 165 3.90 18.17 -18.47
CA THR A 165 4.38 16.87 -17.99
C THR A 165 5.86 16.76 -18.31
N THR A 166 6.69 16.71 -17.27
CA THR A 166 8.13 16.46 -17.38
C THR A 166 8.37 14.98 -17.13
N TYR A 167 8.90 14.29 -18.13
CA TYR A 167 9.39 12.93 -18.05
C TYR A 167 10.88 12.96 -17.79
N THR A 168 11.34 12.26 -16.75
CA THR A 168 12.76 12.13 -16.40
C THR A 168 13.15 10.67 -16.48
N TYR A 169 14.24 10.36 -17.18
CA TYR A 169 14.76 9.01 -17.32
C TYR A 169 15.95 8.84 -16.38
N VAL A 170 15.77 7.98 -15.39
CA VAL A 170 16.80 7.65 -14.41
C VAL A 170 17.21 6.20 -14.55
N ARG A 171 18.43 5.89 -14.13
CA ARG A 171 18.94 4.51 -14.11
C ARG A 171 18.93 4.01 -12.69
N GLU A 172 18.31 2.87 -12.46
CA GLU A 172 18.20 2.28 -11.13
C GLU A 172 18.35 0.75 -11.19
N TRP A 173 18.63 0.17 -10.03
CA TRP A 173 18.47 -1.27 -9.82
C TRP A 173 17.01 -1.56 -9.46
N SER A 174 16.38 -2.48 -10.17
CA SER A 174 15.00 -2.90 -9.87
C SER A 174 14.84 -4.41 -9.98
N GLU A 175 14.07 -4.99 -9.05
CA GLU A 175 13.75 -6.43 -9.00
C GLU A 175 12.79 -6.87 -10.12
N LYS A 176 12.12 -5.91 -10.77
CA LYS A 176 11.19 -6.17 -11.86
C LYS A 176 11.63 -5.42 -13.11
N ARG A 177 11.38 -6.02 -14.27
CA ARG A 177 11.61 -5.33 -15.54
C ARG A 177 10.63 -4.17 -15.70
N ASN A 178 11.18 -2.98 -15.91
CA ASN A 178 10.45 -1.80 -16.34
C ASN A 178 10.23 -1.90 -17.85
N ASP A 179 8.98 -2.05 -18.28
CA ASP A 179 8.62 -2.21 -19.70
C ASP A 179 8.84 -0.89 -20.47
N SER A 180 10.05 -0.72 -21.00
CA SER A 180 10.48 0.49 -21.69
C SER A 180 9.74 0.76 -23.00
N SER A 181 8.97 -0.21 -23.53
CA SER A 181 8.11 0.02 -24.70
C SER A 181 6.96 0.99 -24.41
N ARG A 182 6.66 1.19 -23.11
CA ARG A 182 5.62 2.09 -22.62
C ARG A 182 6.16 3.46 -22.20
N PHE A 183 7.47 3.67 -22.29
CA PHE A 183 8.04 4.98 -22.02
C PHE A 183 7.56 5.99 -23.06
N LYS A 184 7.44 7.26 -22.64
CA LYS A 184 7.11 8.38 -23.51
C LYS A 184 8.18 8.56 -24.60
N GLN A 185 9.45 8.31 -24.26
CA GLN A 185 10.56 8.26 -25.21
C GLN A 185 11.33 6.93 -25.09
N PRO A 186 10.90 5.88 -25.80
CA PRO A 186 11.58 4.59 -25.78
C PRO A 186 12.96 4.60 -26.45
N GLY A 187 13.17 5.49 -27.43
CA GLY A 187 14.44 5.63 -28.13
C GLY A 187 15.56 6.02 -27.17
N GLY A 188 16.64 5.25 -27.11
CA GLY A 188 17.74 5.45 -26.15
C GLY A 188 17.50 4.86 -24.74
N HIS A 189 16.26 4.48 -24.40
CA HIS A 189 15.86 4.02 -23.06
C HIS A 189 15.43 2.55 -23.02
N GLY A 190 15.99 1.72 -23.91
CA GLY A 190 15.63 0.31 -24.04
C GLY A 190 16.08 -0.54 -22.85
N ASN A 191 15.13 -1.24 -22.22
CA ASN A 191 15.43 -2.22 -21.17
C ASN A 191 15.33 -3.64 -21.72
N PRO A 192 16.41 -4.46 -21.64
CA PRO A 192 16.39 -5.84 -22.10
C PRO A 192 15.50 -6.72 -21.21
N GLU A 193 15.29 -7.96 -21.64
CA GLU A 193 14.64 -8.97 -20.80
C GLU A 193 15.57 -9.44 -19.68
N MET A 194 15.00 -9.67 -18.50
CA MET A 194 15.76 -10.17 -17.35
C MET A 194 16.10 -11.65 -17.54
N ARG A 195 17.39 -11.96 -17.75
CA ARG A 195 17.86 -13.34 -17.91
C ARG A 195 17.58 -14.22 -16.69
N TYR A 196 17.63 -13.64 -15.49
CA TYR A 196 17.37 -14.33 -14.22
C TYR A 196 16.28 -13.60 -13.44
N GLN A 197 15.50 -14.36 -12.68
CA GLN A 197 14.43 -13.83 -11.84
C GLN A 197 14.65 -14.21 -10.38
N SER A 198 14.13 -13.38 -9.47
CA SER A 198 14.04 -13.70 -8.05
C SER A 198 13.28 -15.00 -7.83
N ARG A 199 13.69 -15.79 -6.84
CA ARG A 199 13.10 -17.10 -6.53
C ARG A 199 13.23 -17.39 -5.04
N ALA A 200 12.26 -18.09 -4.45
CA ALA A 200 12.37 -18.64 -3.11
C ALA A 200 12.20 -20.16 -3.15
N ASN A 201 13.21 -20.88 -2.67
CA ASN A 201 13.18 -22.33 -2.50
C ASN A 201 12.99 -22.62 -1.01
N VAL A 202 12.02 -23.47 -0.67
CA VAL A 202 11.74 -23.89 0.72
C VAL A 202 12.25 -25.31 0.90
N ALA A 203 12.75 -25.62 2.10
CA ALA A 203 13.11 -26.99 2.45
C ALA A 203 11.90 -27.92 2.25
N PRO A 204 12.07 -29.07 1.57
CA PRO A 204 10.95 -29.94 1.23
C PRO A 204 10.35 -30.59 2.47
N SER A 205 11.20 -30.91 3.45
CA SER A 205 10.81 -31.49 4.72
C SER A 205 11.78 -31.14 5.85
N ALA A 206 11.25 -31.17 7.06
CA ALA A 206 12.01 -31.07 8.31
C ALA A 206 11.28 -31.85 9.40
N SER A 207 11.93 -32.06 10.54
CA SER A 207 11.28 -32.60 11.73
C SER A 207 11.31 -31.62 12.90
N LEU A 208 10.25 -31.67 13.70
CA LEU A 208 10.09 -30.99 14.98
C LEU A 208 9.85 -32.06 16.03
N GLY A 209 10.93 -32.64 16.55
CA GLY A 209 10.88 -33.89 17.30
C GLY A 209 10.34 -35.04 16.44
N ALA A 210 9.24 -35.66 16.86
CA ALA A 210 8.55 -36.75 16.17
C ALA A 210 7.60 -36.28 15.05
N PHE A 211 7.36 -34.97 14.94
CA PHE A 211 6.47 -34.41 13.92
C PHE A 211 7.21 -34.06 12.64
N GLN A 212 6.58 -34.32 11.49
CA GLN A 212 7.09 -33.99 10.17
C GLN A 212 6.50 -32.68 9.66
N LEU A 213 7.38 -31.76 9.28
CA LEU A 213 7.05 -30.48 8.66
C LEU A 213 7.19 -30.59 7.15
N THR A 214 6.18 -30.08 6.44
CA THR A 214 6.19 -29.99 4.97
C THR A 214 6.61 -28.59 4.51
N ALA A 215 6.90 -28.46 3.20
CA ALA A 215 7.13 -27.15 2.57
C ALA A 215 5.99 -26.14 2.82
N GLU A 216 4.74 -26.58 2.98
CA GLU A 216 3.62 -25.68 3.33
C GLU A 216 3.81 -25.04 4.71
N THR A 217 4.22 -25.83 5.70
CA THR A 217 4.41 -25.36 7.08
C THR A 217 5.67 -24.49 7.16
N LEU A 218 6.77 -24.96 6.56
CA LEU A 218 8.04 -24.24 6.52
C LEU A 218 7.95 -22.93 5.72
N GLY A 219 7.09 -22.90 4.70
CA GLY A 219 6.84 -21.72 3.88
C GLY A 219 6.27 -20.53 4.66
N GLN A 220 5.56 -20.78 5.77
CA GLN A 220 5.00 -19.74 6.65
C GLN A 220 6.08 -18.96 7.42
N VAL A 221 7.28 -19.54 7.59
CA VAL A 221 8.36 -18.88 8.32
C VAL A 221 8.90 -17.70 7.51
N SER A 222 8.93 -16.54 8.16
CA SER A 222 9.38 -15.25 7.62
C SER A 222 10.59 -14.72 8.39
N GLY A 223 11.24 -13.66 7.90
CA GLY A 223 12.45 -13.08 8.50
C GLY A 223 13.72 -13.69 7.91
N GLY A 224 14.12 -13.19 6.74
CA GLY A 224 15.35 -13.59 6.05
C GLY A 224 16.52 -12.72 6.47
N GLU A 225 17.71 -13.33 6.51
CA GLU A 225 18.99 -12.68 6.74
C GLU A 225 19.87 -12.86 5.51
N ARG A 226 20.80 -11.94 5.27
CA ARG A 226 21.68 -12.02 4.09
C ARG A 226 22.57 -13.27 4.16
N LEU A 227 22.62 -14.01 3.06
CA LEU A 227 23.55 -15.12 2.85
C LEU A 227 24.62 -14.68 1.84
N PRO A 228 25.82 -14.26 2.29
CA PRO A 228 26.88 -13.86 1.39
C PRO A 228 27.38 -15.06 0.58
N VAL A 229 27.58 -14.86 -0.71
CA VAL A 229 28.22 -15.88 -1.57
C VAL A 229 29.72 -15.86 -1.35
N ASP A 230 30.32 -17.03 -1.16
CA ASP A 230 31.76 -17.20 -0.94
C ASP A 230 32.59 -16.92 -2.21
N GLN A 231 33.72 -16.24 -2.04
CA GLN A 231 34.71 -15.96 -3.09
C GLN A 231 35.25 -17.24 -3.75
N ALA A 232 35.35 -18.35 -3.00
CA ALA A 232 35.76 -19.64 -3.54
C ALA A 232 34.85 -20.13 -4.70
N ARG A 233 33.58 -19.68 -4.74
CA ARG A 233 32.61 -20.06 -5.77
C ARG A 233 32.73 -19.26 -7.07
N LEU A 234 33.50 -18.17 -7.08
CA LEU A 234 33.60 -17.29 -8.25
C LEU A 234 34.06 -18.03 -9.53
N GLN A 235 35.03 -18.94 -9.41
CA GLN A 235 35.51 -19.72 -10.56
C GLN A 235 34.40 -20.61 -11.16
N GLN A 236 33.61 -21.26 -10.31
CA GLN A 236 32.48 -22.12 -10.75
C GLN A 236 31.38 -21.28 -11.41
N LEU A 237 31.10 -20.09 -10.86
CA LEU A 237 30.13 -19.16 -11.45
C LEU A 237 30.58 -18.70 -12.83
N ARG A 238 31.87 -18.36 -13.01
CA ARG A 238 32.41 -17.96 -14.31
C ARG A 238 32.32 -19.06 -15.37
N GLN A 239 32.60 -20.30 -14.98
CA GLN A 239 32.44 -21.45 -15.87
C GLN A 239 30.98 -21.65 -16.32
N ARG A 240 30.01 -21.37 -15.46
CA ARG A 240 28.57 -21.57 -15.74
C ARG A 240 27.92 -20.40 -16.47
N LEU A 241 28.25 -19.18 -16.07
CA LEU A 241 27.54 -17.95 -16.45
C LEU A 241 28.33 -17.09 -17.45
N GLY A 242 29.63 -17.36 -17.61
CA GLY A 242 30.57 -16.60 -18.44
C GLY A 242 31.58 -15.78 -17.62
N ASN A 243 32.59 -15.24 -18.29
CA ASN A 243 33.70 -14.53 -17.63
C ASN A 243 33.31 -13.17 -17.02
N ASN A 244 32.20 -12.57 -17.47
CA ASN A 244 31.66 -11.30 -16.98
C ASN A 244 30.88 -11.46 -15.67
N VAL A 245 31.41 -12.31 -14.77
CA VAL A 245 30.86 -12.51 -13.43
C VAL A 245 31.89 -12.07 -12.41
N HIS A 246 31.39 -11.25 -11.50
CA HIS A 246 32.15 -10.64 -10.42
C HIS A 246 31.44 -10.92 -9.10
N LEU A 247 32.21 -10.93 -8.03
CA LEU A 247 31.69 -11.06 -6.67
C LEU A 247 32.21 -9.88 -5.86
N ARG A 248 31.30 -9.14 -5.23
CA ARG A 248 31.64 -8.03 -4.34
C ARG A 248 30.76 -8.10 -3.10
N ASP A 249 31.39 -8.08 -1.93
CA ASP A 249 30.76 -8.17 -0.62
C ASP A 249 29.78 -9.35 -0.46
N GLY A 250 29.94 -10.43 -1.21
CA GLY A 250 29.02 -11.57 -1.21
C GLY A 250 27.79 -11.44 -2.13
N THR A 251 27.73 -10.41 -2.98
CA THR A 251 26.74 -10.23 -4.07
C THR A 251 27.37 -10.59 -5.41
N ILE A 252 26.65 -11.35 -6.23
CA ILE A 252 27.08 -11.71 -7.59
C ILE A 252 26.67 -10.60 -8.55
N TYR A 253 27.60 -10.14 -9.37
CA TYR A 253 27.33 -9.20 -10.45
C TYR A 253 27.57 -9.89 -11.80
N VAL A 254 26.62 -9.76 -12.70
CA VAL A 254 26.70 -10.24 -14.09
C VAL A 254 26.70 -9.01 -14.97
N GLY A 255 27.88 -8.66 -15.49
CA GLY A 255 28.16 -7.40 -16.17
C GLY A 255 29.65 -7.22 -16.36
N VAL A 256 30.07 -6.21 -17.13
CA VAL A 256 31.49 -5.99 -17.44
C VAL A 256 32.25 -5.43 -16.23
N ASP A 257 31.64 -4.50 -15.51
CA ASP A 257 32.24 -3.84 -14.35
C ASP A 257 31.17 -3.48 -13.31
N PRO A 258 31.22 -4.06 -12.10
CA PRO A 258 30.30 -3.72 -11.02
C PRO A 258 30.36 -2.27 -10.53
N ASP A 259 31.50 -1.56 -10.71
CA ASP A 259 31.61 -0.13 -10.35
C ASP A 259 30.97 0.79 -11.39
N SER A 260 30.81 0.29 -12.63
CA SER A 260 30.26 1.03 -13.76
C SER A 260 29.14 0.24 -14.43
N PRO A 261 28.00 0.02 -13.74
CA PRO A 261 26.94 -0.85 -14.24
C PRO A 261 26.29 -0.28 -15.50
N ARG A 262 25.93 -1.18 -16.42
CA ARG A 262 25.28 -0.87 -17.70
C ARG A 262 23.87 -1.42 -17.73
N ILE A 263 23.05 -0.87 -18.62
CA ILE A 263 21.68 -1.32 -18.82
C ILE A 263 21.68 -2.82 -19.14
N GLY A 264 20.93 -3.59 -18.36
CA GLY A 264 20.85 -5.05 -18.46
C GLY A 264 21.79 -5.81 -17.53
N ASP A 265 22.76 -5.15 -16.88
CA ASP A 265 23.60 -5.79 -15.88
C ASP A 265 22.74 -6.24 -14.68
N LEU A 266 23.11 -7.36 -14.08
CA LEU A 266 22.37 -7.98 -12.99
C LEU A 266 23.20 -7.98 -11.72
N ARG A 267 22.55 -7.71 -10.59
CA ARG A 267 23.08 -8.04 -9.27
C ARG A 267 22.18 -9.07 -8.62
N ILE A 268 22.78 -10.13 -8.10
CA ILE A 268 22.10 -11.26 -7.49
C ILE A 268 22.61 -11.40 -6.07
N SER A 269 21.68 -11.35 -5.11
CA SER A 269 21.95 -11.59 -3.70
C SER A 269 21.11 -12.74 -3.18
N PHE A 270 21.57 -13.35 -2.09
CA PHE A 270 20.86 -14.44 -1.44
C PHE A 270 20.50 -14.03 -0.01
N GLU A 271 19.32 -14.47 0.42
CA GLU A 271 18.87 -14.44 1.80
C GLU A 271 18.54 -15.86 2.25
N GLN A 272 18.75 -16.11 3.53
CA GLN A 272 18.39 -17.35 4.19
C GLN A 272 17.41 -17.10 5.32
N VAL A 273 16.43 -17.99 5.46
CA VAL A 273 15.59 -18.07 6.65
C VAL A 273 16.06 -19.27 7.45
N THR A 274 16.55 -19.01 8.65
CA THR A 274 17.00 -20.03 9.61
C THR A 274 16.17 -19.94 10.89
N ALA A 275 16.10 -21.06 11.61
CA ALA A 275 15.64 -21.13 13.00
C ALA A 275 16.20 -22.40 13.63
N GLU A 276 16.70 -22.31 14.86
CA GLU A 276 17.09 -23.48 15.65
C GLU A 276 15.86 -24.19 16.24
N GLN A 277 14.88 -23.39 16.64
CA GLN A 277 13.63 -23.85 17.23
C GLN A 277 12.44 -23.26 16.49
N LEU A 278 11.35 -24.02 16.41
CA LEU A 278 10.07 -23.57 15.88
C LEU A 278 8.94 -23.84 16.87
N THR A 279 7.90 -23.03 16.76
CA THR A 279 6.59 -23.28 17.33
C THR A 279 5.55 -23.39 16.23
N VAL A 280 4.70 -24.41 16.31
CA VAL A 280 3.60 -24.66 15.36
C VAL A 280 2.29 -24.77 16.13
N ILE A 281 1.27 -24.02 15.68
CA ILE A 281 -0.13 -24.23 16.04
C ILE A 281 -0.88 -24.67 14.80
N ALA A 282 -1.32 -25.93 14.77
CA ALA A 282 -1.95 -26.53 13.60
C ALA A 282 -2.80 -27.75 13.99
N ARG A 283 -3.59 -28.26 13.04
CA ARG A 283 -4.28 -29.55 13.22
C ARG A 283 -3.24 -30.68 13.17
N GLN A 284 -3.24 -31.59 14.12
CA GLN A 284 -2.46 -32.83 13.98
C GLN A 284 -3.08 -33.72 12.91
N ALA A 285 -2.27 -34.20 11.97
CA ALA A 285 -2.66 -35.11 10.90
C ALA A 285 -1.62 -36.23 10.78
N GLY A 286 -1.84 -37.34 11.49
CA GLY A 286 -0.82 -38.36 11.72
C GLY A 286 0.41 -37.76 12.40
N SER A 287 1.60 -38.01 11.83
CA SER A 287 2.84 -37.37 12.28
C SER A 287 3.06 -35.97 11.71
N GLY A 288 2.15 -35.45 10.88
CA GLY A 288 2.27 -34.14 10.25
C GLY A 288 1.34 -33.08 10.85
N PHE A 289 1.39 -31.90 10.23
CA PHE A 289 0.50 -30.80 10.52
C PHE A 289 -0.36 -30.46 9.30
N GLY A 290 -1.60 -30.08 9.55
CA GLY A 290 -2.50 -29.54 8.54
C GLY A 290 -3.25 -28.31 9.05
N ARG A 291 -3.95 -27.65 8.15
CA ARG A 291 -4.82 -26.52 8.51
C ARG A 291 -5.96 -26.98 9.41
N TYR A 292 -6.21 -26.24 10.48
CA TYR A 292 -7.37 -26.45 11.35
C TYR A 292 -8.52 -25.54 10.91
N GLN A 293 -9.61 -26.13 10.43
CA GLN A 293 -10.80 -25.40 10.04
C GLN A 293 -11.59 -25.00 11.30
N THR A 294 -11.71 -23.70 11.55
CA THR A 294 -12.58 -23.19 12.62
C THR A 294 -14.04 -23.17 12.17
N LYS A 295 -14.97 -23.25 13.13
CA LYS A 295 -16.40 -23.03 12.86
C LYS A 295 -16.68 -21.58 12.49
N ALA A 296 -15.89 -20.65 13.02
CA ALA A 296 -16.02 -19.23 12.71
C ALA A 296 -15.69 -18.87 11.24
N GLY A 297 -14.82 -19.64 10.56
CA GLY A 297 -14.62 -19.55 9.11
C GLY A 297 -13.16 -19.67 8.66
N ASP A 298 -12.21 -19.07 9.38
CA ASP A 298 -10.80 -19.10 8.98
C ASP A 298 -10.13 -20.43 9.31
N GLN A 299 -9.06 -20.73 8.56
CA GLN A 299 -8.19 -21.87 8.78
C GLN A 299 -6.94 -21.46 9.56
N LEU A 300 -6.63 -22.19 10.63
CA LEU A 300 -5.47 -21.92 11.48
C LEU A 300 -4.29 -22.82 11.10
N LEU A 301 -3.17 -22.18 10.78
CA LEU A 301 -1.84 -22.75 10.66
C LEU A 301 -0.87 -21.61 11.01
N ILE A 302 -0.40 -21.58 12.25
CA ILE A 302 0.47 -20.52 12.75
C ILE A 302 1.84 -21.12 13.02
N VAL A 303 2.87 -20.53 12.44
CA VAL A 303 4.27 -20.96 12.63
C VAL A 303 5.09 -19.77 13.07
N ALA A 304 5.91 -19.95 14.10
CA ALA A 304 6.79 -18.91 14.63
C ALA A 304 8.19 -19.46 14.86
N LYS A 305 9.19 -18.58 14.72
CA LYS A 305 10.57 -18.87 15.13
C LYS A 305 10.67 -18.88 16.65
N GLY A 306 11.47 -19.80 17.18
CA GLY A 306 11.70 -19.97 18.61
C GLY A 306 10.58 -20.73 19.33
N VAL A 307 10.74 -20.87 20.64
CA VAL A 307 9.73 -21.44 21.55
C VAL A 307 8.82 -20.31 22.03
N VAL A 308 7.60 -20.28 21.53
CA VAL A 308 6.62 -19.23 21.81
C VAL A 308 5.37 -19.85 22.44
N PRO A 309 4.86 -19.35 23.58
CA PRO A 309 3.62 -19.83 24.16
C PRO A 309 2.42 -19.65 23.22
N ALA A 310 1.48 -20.60 23.23
CA ALA A 310 0.29 -20.54 22.38
C ALA A 310 -0.53 -19.25 22.59
N ALA A 311 -0.73 -18.86 23.85
CA ALA A 311 -1.44 -17.63 24.20
C ALA A 311 -0.80 -16.38 23.57
N GLN A 312 0.54 -16.33 23.53
CA GLN A 312 1.25 -15.22 22.91
C GLN A 312 1.03 -15.20 21.39
N LEU A 313 1.09 -16.34 20.71
CA LEU A 313 0.83 -16.43 19.27
C LEU A 313 -0.59 -15.98 18.90
N PHE A 314 -1.60 -16.43 19.65
CA PHE A 314 -2.97 -15.96 19.44
C PHE A 314 -3.12 -14.46 19.70
N SER A 315 -2.48 -13.93 20.74
CA SER A 315 -2.52 -12.49 21.05
C SER A 315 -1.87 -11.64 19.94
N GLN A 316 -0.75 -12.09 19.39
CA GLN A 316 -0.08 -11.44 18.26
C GLN A 316 -0.94 -11.49 17.00
N ALA A 317 -1.58 -12.62 16.72
CA ALA A 317 -2.50 -12.75 15.59
C ALA A 317 -3.73 -11.84 15.74
N GLN A 318 -4.29 -11.71 16.94
CA GLN A 318 -5.41 -10.77 17.22
C GLN A 318 -4.96 -9.31 17.03
N ALA A 319 -3.76 -8.96 17.51
CA ALA A 319 -3.20 -7.62 17.34
C ALA A 319 -2.95 -7.30 15.85
N ALA A 320 -2.43 -8.26 15.08
CA ALA A 320 -2.23 -8.11 13.63
C ALA A 320 -3.57 -7.93 12.90
N ASN A 321 -4.59 -8.73 13.22
CA ASN A 321 -5.94 -8.57 12.65
C ASN A 321 -6.55 -7.20 13.00
N SER A 322 -6.37 -6.72 14.24
CA SER A 322 -6.83 -5.39 14.65
C SER A 322 -6.11 -4.29 13.87
N THR A 323 -4.79 -4.37 13.77
CA THR A 323 -3.96 -3.42 13.03
C THR A 323 -4.36 -3.35 11.56
N LEU A 324 -4.50 -4.50 10.89
CA LEU A 324 -4.95 -4.56 9.50
C LEU A 324 -6.35 -3.97 9.32
N THR A 325 -7.25 -4.20 10.27
CA THR A 325 -8.61 -3.63 10.25
C THR A 325 -8.57 -2.11 10.29
N TRP A 326 -7.72 -1.51 11.12
CA TRP A 326 -7.53 -0.06 11.15
C TRP A 326 -6.90 0.49 9.87
N ILE A 327 -5.89 -0.20 9.32
CA ILE A 327 -5.27 0.18 8.04
C ILE A 327 -6.31 0.20 6.92
N LEU A 328 -7.10 -0.89 6.78
CA LEU A 328 -8.13 -0.99 5.74
C LEU A 328 -9.29 -0.01 5.95
N ARG A 329 -9.63 0.34 7.21
CA ARG A 329 -10.55 1.45 7.49
C ARG A 329 -10.00 2.78 7.00
N GLY A 330 -8.73 3.05 7.27
CA GLY A 330 -8.04 4.25 6.78
C GLY A 330 -8.04 4.30 5.25
N VAL A 331 -7.63 3.22 4.59
CA VAL A 331 -7.63 3.11 3.13
C VAL A 331 -9.03 3.30 2.54
N GLY A 332 -10.05 2.66 3.13
CA GLY A 332 -11.44 2.86 2.72
C GLY A 332 -11.89 4.31 2.88
N ALA A 333 -11.68 4.93 4.04
CA ALA A 333 -12.04 6.33 4.27
C ALA A 333 -11.35 7.29 3.28
N VAL A 334 -10.06 7.07 3.01
CA VAL A 334 -9.31 7.84 1.99
C VAL A 334 -9.91 7.65 0.60
N LEU A 335 -10.20 6.41 0.21
CA LEU A 335 -10.83 6.10 -1.08
C LEU A 335 -12.19 6.78 -1.22
N MET A 336 -13.03 6.74 -0.17
CA MET A 336 -14.31 7.44 -0.14
C MET A 336 -14.16 8.96 -0.24
N PHE A 337 -13.19 9.54 0.46
CA PHE A 337 -12.89 10.98 0.37
C PHE A 337 -12.46 11.39 -1.04
N VAL A 338 -11.57 10.63 -1.67
CA VAL A 338 -11.20 10.85 -3.07
C VAL A 338 -12.42 10.71 -3.99
N GLY A 339 -13.29 9.73 -3.74
CA GLY A 339 -14.54 9.54 -4.47
C GLY A 339 -15.48 10.76 -4.39
N PHE A 340 -15.70 11.33 -3.19
CA PHE A 340 -16.46 12.57 -3.03
C PHE A 340 -15.75 13.78 -3.65
N GLY A 341 -14.42 13.86 -3.55
CA GLY A 341 -13.64 14.89 -4.23
C GLY A 341 -13.83 14.88 -5.75
N LEU A 342 -13.87 13.69 -6.36
CA LEU A 342 -14.20 13.52 -7.78
C LEU A 342 -15.65 13.90 -8.10
N PHE A 343 -16.59 13.53 -7.22
CA PHE A 343 -18.00 13.91 -7.34
C PHE A 343 -18.22 15.43 -7.36
N PHE A 344 -17.54 16.18 -6.49
CA PHE A 344 -17.67 17.64 -6.42
C PHE A 344 -16.75 18.40 -7.40
N ARG A 345 -15.88 17.70 -8.14
CA ARG A 345 -14.92 18.31 -9.06
C ARG A 345 -15.54 19.30 -10.08
N PRO A 346 -16.74 19.05 -10.67
CA PRO A 346 -17.34 20.00 -11.61
C PRO A 346 -17.58 21.40 -11.02
N LEU A 347 -17.90 21.50 -9.72
CA LEU A 347 -18.14 22.79 -9.06
C LEU A 347 -16.88 23.66 -9.04
N GLY A 348 -15.71 23.06 -8.77
CA GLY A 348 -14.44 23.77 -8.81
C GLY A 348 -14.05 24.22 -10.22
N VAL A 349 -14.29 23.38 -11.24
CA VAL A 349 -14.00 23.72 -12.65
C VAL A 349 -14.92 24.86 -13.13
N LEU A 350 -16.17 24.90 -12.68
CA LEU A 350 -17.08 26.01 -12.96
C LEU A 350 -16.55 27.34 -12.38
N GLY A 351 -15.96 27.29 -11.19
CA GLY A 351 -15.36 28.44 -10.52
C GLY A 351 -14.08 28.98 -11.16
N ASP A 352 -13.35 28.16 -11.93
CA ASP A 352 -12.05 28.53 -12.53
C ASP A 352 -12.14 29.60 -13.62
N VAL A 353 -13.34 30.04 -14.01
CA VAL A 353 -13.54 31.22 -14.87
C VAL A 353 -12.95 32.48 -14.22
N LEU A 354 -13.00 32.56 -12.88
CA LEU A 354 -12.33 33.58 -12.06
C LEU A 354 -11.32 32.89 -11.11
N PRO A 355 -10.00 33.15 -11.21
CA PRO A 355 -8.97 32.36 -10.51
C PRO A 355 -9.19 32.21 -8.98
N ILE A 356 -9.52 33.30 -8.27
CA ILE A 356 -9.72 33.29 -6.81
C ILE A 356 -10.97 32.47 -6.40
N LEU A 357 -12.01 32.49 -7.22
CA LEU A 357 -13.27 31.84 -6.91
C LEU A 357 -13.16 30.31 -6.99
N GLY A 358 -12.38 29.79 -7.95
CA GLY A 358 -12.13 28.36 -8.09
C GLY A 358 -11.47 27.71 -6.87
N ASP A 359 -10.47 28.38 -6.27
CA ASP A 359 -9.77 27.87 -5.09
C ASP A 359 -10.65 27.84 -3.83
N VAL A 360 -11.44 28.89 -3.61
CA VAL A 360 -12.40 28.95 -2.49
C VAL A 360 -13.46 27.85 -2.62
N ILE A 361 -13.99 27.62 -3.84
CA ILE A 361 -14.96 26.56 -4.08
C ILE A 361 -14.36 25.18 -3.83
N ARG A 362 -13.12 24.92 -4.29
CA ARG A 362 -12.43 23.64 -4.03
C ARG A 362 -12.18 23.38 -2.55
N MET A 363 -11.80 24.42 -1.79
CA MET A 363 -11.65 24.30 -0.35
C MET A 363 -12.99 23.95 0.31
N GLY A 364 -14.07 24.67 -0.05
CA GLY A 364 -15.41 24.42 0.48
C GLY A 364 -15.93 23.01 0.17
N THR A 365 -15.81 22.56 -1.09
CA THR A 365 -16.21 21.21 -1.48
C THR A 365 -15.33 20.13 -0.86
N GLY A 366 -14.05 20.41 -0.61
CA GLY A 366 -13.16 19.53 0.15
C GLY A 366 -13.61 19.32 1.60
N VAL A 367 -14.03 20.39 2.29
CA VAL A 367 -14.60 20.29 3.65
C VAL A 367 -15.90 19.49 3.63
N ILE A 368 -16.79 19.74 2.67
CA ILE A 368 -18.03 18.98 2.52
C ILE A 368 -17.73 17.50 2.26
N ALA A 369 -16.81 17.18 1.35
CA ALA A 369 -16.38 15.82 1.06
C ALA A 369 -15.84 15.13 2.32
N PHE A 370 -15.04 15.83 3.13
CA PHE A 370 -14.49 15.29 4.37
C PHE A 370 -15.60 14.96 5.38
N VAL A 371 -16.55 15.87 5.58
CA VAL A 371 -17.71 15.66 6.47
C VAL A 371 -18.55 14.49 5.98
N LEU A 372 -18.85 14.40 4.68
CA LEU A 372 -19.60 13.29 4.10
C LEU A 372 -18.86 11.96 4.25
N THR A 373 -17.55 11.93 4.04
CA THR A 373 -16.72 10.74 4.29
C THR A 373 -16.82 10.33 5.76
N LEU A 374 -16.65 11.26 6.69
CA LEU A 374 -16.70 10.93 8.12
C LEU A 374 -18.05 10.34 8.49
N LEU A 375 -19.15 10.96 8.06
CA LEU A 375 -20.51 10.48 8.32
C LEU A 375 -20.77 9.12 7.68
N LEU A 376 -20.48 8.97 6.38
CA LEU A 376 -20.80 7.75 5.64
C LEU A 376 -19.89 6.59 6.04
N ALA A 377 -18.58 6.79 6.16
CA ALA A 377 -17.65 5.74 6.56
C ALA A 377 -17.94 5.22 7.98
N THR A 378 -18.18 6.12 8.94
CA THR A 378 -18.53 5.71 10.31
C THR A 378 -19.87 5.00 10.35
N THR A 379 -20.88 5.47 9.61
CA THR A 379 -22.18 4.81 9.50
C THR A 379 -22.05 3.43 8.87
N THR A 380 -21.29 3.29 7.78
CA THR A 380 -21.03 1.99 7.14
C THR A 380 -20.35 1.02 8.11
N ILE A 381 -19.32 1.47 8.83
CA ILE A 381 -18.62 0.65 9.84
C ILE A 381 -19.58 0.25 10.97
N ALA A 382 -20.40 1.18 11.47
CA ALA A 382 -21.36 0.90 12.52
C ALA A 382 -22.42 -0.13 12.09
N ILE A 383 -22.98 0.02 10.88
CA ILE A 383 -23.93 -0.93 10.29
C ILE A 383 -23.28 -2.31 10.13
N ALA A 384 -22.07 -2.35 9.55
CA ALA A 384 -21.34 -3.60 9.35
C ALA A 384 -21.03 -4.30 10.69
N TRP A 385 -20.70 -3.53 11.73
CA TRP A 385 -20.48 -4.07 13.07
C TRP A 385 -21.74 -4.65 13.69
N VAL A 386 -22.90 -3.98 13.57
CA VAL A 386 -24.20 -4.51 14.01
C VAL A 386 -24.55 -5.79 13.26
N TYR A 387 -24.35 -5.81 11.94
CA TYR A 387 -24.63 -6.97 11.10
C TYR A 387 -23.76 -8.19 11.49
N HIS A 388 -22.46 -7.99 11.67
CA HIS A 388 -21.53 -9.08 11.99
C HIS A 388 -21.49 -9.43 13.49
N ARG A 389 -21.93 -8.53 14.39
CA ARG A 389 -21.98 -8.72 15.86
C ARG A 389 -23.33 -8.28 16.45
N PRO A 390 -24.44 -8.96 16.11
CA PRO A 390 -25.79 -8.50 16.47
C PRO A 390 -26.01 -8.35 17.99
N LEU A 391 -25.47 -9.27 18.80
CA LEU A 391 -25.61 -9.21 20.27
C LEU A 391 -24.95 -7.98 20.88
N VAL A 392 -23.74 -7.63 20.42
CA VAL A 392 -23.04 -6.44 20.94
C VAL A 392 -23.69 -5.17 20.39
N GLY A 393 -24.18 -5.21 19.14
CA GLY A 393 -25.04 -4.16 18.55
C GLY A 393 -26.27 -3.86 19.40
N ILE A 394 -27.03 -4.89 19.74
CA ILE A 394 -28.23 -4.77 20.59
C ILE A 394 -27.86 -4.23 21.96
N ALA A 395 -26.80 -4.73 22.61
CA ALA A 395 -26.37 -4.25 23.92
C ALA A 395 -26.01 -2.76 23.91
N VAL A 396 -25.27 -2.29 22.90
CA VAL A 396 -24.94 -0.87 22.73
C VAL A 396 -26.20 -0.03 22.52
N LEU A 397 -27.16 -0.52 21.71
CA LEU A 397 -28.44 0.16 21.49
C LEU A 397 -29.26 0.27 22.78
N VAL A 398 -29.35 -0.81 23.56
CA VAL A 398 -30.05 -0.83 24.86
C VAL A 398 -29.42 0.18 25.83
N VAL A 399 -28.09 0.20 25.93
CA VAL A 399 -27.37 1.17 26.78
C VAL A 399 -27.58 2.61 26.29
N GLY A 400 -27.52 2.83 24.97
CA GLY A 400 -27.73 4.16 24.38
C GLY A 400 -29.15 4.71 24.57
N VAL A 401 -30.16 3.89 24.32
CA VAL A 401 -31.58 4.23 24.56
C VAL A 401 -31.85 4.42 26.04
N GLY A 402 -31.33 3.54 26.90
CA GLY A 402 -31.45 3.69 28.35
C GLY A 402 -30.80 4.99 28.87
N GLY A 403 -29.62 5.33 28.36
CA GLY A 403 -28.93 6.58 28.70
C GLY A 403 -29.68 7.84 28.25
N THR A 404 -30.22 7.85 27.03
CA THR A 404 -31.02 8.98 26.51
C THR A 404 -32.33 9.15 27.27
N ILE A 405 -33.06 8.06 27.56
CA ILE A 405 -34.26 8.10 28.41
C ILE A 405 -33.89 8.64 29.80
N GLY A 406 -32.80 8.17 30.40
CA GLY A 406 -32.30 8.64 31.70
C GLY A 406 -31.98 10.15 31.70
N MET A 407 -31.33 10.66 30.66
CA MET A 407 -31.05 12.09 30.51
C MET A 407 -32.33 12.93 30.35
N ILE A 408 -33.28 12.46 29.54
CA ILE A 408 -34.58 13.12 29.37
C ILE A 408 -35.34 13.18 30.70
N MET A 409 -35.36 12.08 31.46
CA MET A 409 -35.99 12.02 32.78
C MET A 409 -35.31 12.96 33.79
N LEU A 410 -33.98 13.01 33.81
CA LEU A 410 -33.23 13.93 34.67
C LEU A 410 -33.49 15.39 34.30
N ALA A 411 -33.52 15.72 33.01
CA ALA A 411 -33.83 17.06 32.53
C ALA A 411 -35.26 17.48 32.90
N LYS A 412 -36.24 16.57 32.78
CA LYS A 412 -37.63 16.79 33.23
C LYS A 412 -37.69 17.00 34.75
N LYS A 413 -37.00 16.18 35.55
CA LYS A 413 -36.94 16.31 37.02
C LYS A 413 -36.31 17.64 37.46
N ARG A 414 -35.22 18.06 36.80
CA ARG A 414 -34.56 19.35 37.07
C ARG A 414 -35.43 20.54 36.68
N ARG A 415 -36.15 20.48 35.55
CA ARG A 415 -37.12 21.51 35.15
C ARG A 415 -38.28 21.61 36.15
N ALA A 416 -38.83 20.48 36.60
CA ALA A 416 -39.89 20.45 37.60
C ALA A 416 -39.44 21.06 38.95
N ALA A 417 -38.23 20.73 39.43
CA ALA A 417 -37.67 21.31 40.64
C ALA A 417 -37.44 22.84 40.52
N ARG A 418 -37.02 23.32 39.34
CA ARG A 418 -36.81 24.75 39.08
C ARG A 418 -38.13 25.54 39.01
N MET A 419 -39.21 24.93 38.52
CA MET A 419 -40.55 25.53 38.52
C MET A 419 -41.18 25.54 39.92
N ALA A 420 -40.92 24.52 40.74
CA ALA A 420 -41.39 24.45 42.12
C ALA A 420 -40.66 25.42 43.08
N GLY A 421 -39.43 25.84 42.75
CA GLY A 421 -38.65 26.82 43.51
C GLY A 421 -38.79 28.27 43.04
N ALA A 422 -39.65 28.56 42.06
CA ALA A 422 -39.87 29.92 41.57
C ALA A 422 -40.77 30.71 42.55
N PRO A 423 -40.31 31.84 43.13
CA PRO A 423 -41.12 32.62 44.04
C PRO A 423 -42.34 33.22 43.32
N VAL A 424 -43.52 33.08 43.95
CA VAL A 424 -44.78 33.68 43.50
C VAL A 424 -44.63 35.21 43.45
N PRO A 425 -45.00 35.91 42.36
CA PRO A 425 -44.90 37.37 42.31
C PRO A 425 -45.79 37.98 43.40
N ALA A 426 -45.18 38.76 44.30
CA ALA A 426 -45.88 39.46 45.35
C ALA A 426 -46.92 40.42 44.76
N ARG A 427 -48.19 40.22 45.15
CA ARG A 427 -49.31 41.12 44.86
C ARG A 427 -48.93 42.54 45.34
N ALA A 428 -48.82 43.47 44.39
CA ALA A 428 -48.47 44.86 44.68
C ALA A 428 -49.47 45.46 45.69
N ALA A 429 -48.98 45.76 46.90
CA ALA A 429 -49.71 46.52 47.89
C ALA A 429 -49.85 47.97 47.40
N ALA A 430 -51.09 48.46 47.32
CA ALA A 430 -51.42 49.82 46.95
C ALA A 430 -50.75 50.82 47.92
N ARG A 431 -50.06 51.82 47.38
CA ARG A 431 -49.49 52.95 48.15
C ARG A 431 -50.61 53.89 48.61
N PRO A 432 -50.55 54.42 49.86
CA PRO A 432 -51.46 55.47 50.28
C PRO A 432 -51.09 56.80 49.62
N VAL A 433 -52.11 57.53 49.17
CA VAL A 433 -52.01 58.89 48.60
C VAL A 433 -51.88 59.87 49.78
N GLY A 434 -50.77 60.61 49.82
CA GLY A 434 -50.58 61.73 50.77
C GLY A 434 -51.44 62.95 50.40
N PRO A 435 -51.71 63.86 51.36
CA PRO A 435 -52.65 64.95 51.16
C PRO A 435 -52.04 66.07 50.31
N VAL A 436 -52.91 66.75 49.55
CA VAL A 436 -52.61 67.99 48.83
C VAL A 436 -53.23 69.15 49.61
N SER A 437 -52.39 70.12 49.96
CA SER A 437 -52.65 71.50 50.43
C SER A 437 -53.63 71.74 51.56
#